data_AF-A0A3D2FC48-F1
#
_entry.id   AF-A0A3D2FC48-F1
#
_cell.length_a   1.000
_cell.length_b   1.000
_cell.length_c   1.000
_cell.angle_alpha   90.00
_cell.angle_beta   90.00
_cell.angle_gamma   90.00
#
_symmetry.space_group_name_H-M   'P 1'
#
loop_
_entity.id
_entity.type
_entity.pdbx_description
1 polymer ?
#
loop_
_entity_poly.entity_id
_entity_poly.type
_entity_poly.pdbx_seq_one_letter_code
_entity_poly.pdbx_strand_id
1 'polypeptide(L)'
;VSETRVSLSNGQIKGFTLMWPAGDEERRRRLIGEMDKSLVRLDTVLDPAAGSDEDQAIDLVSGLEVRKPAISRSGFYTDNRGTVVTTAEAVENCARITIDELYEAKLVATSDTGIAVLTPNDALAPLNVAAFSAQTPRLNTEIAIAGYSYEGVLDSPSVTYGTLSDLRGLRGEENLNRFALTALAGDAGGPVLDATGGVLGMLLPAPSAGPQLPDDVAFSLDRETIQAALRDAGKSGQTARSSEQMAAEDISAAARSMTVLVSCWK
;
A
#
# COMPACT_ATOMS: atom_id res chain seq x y z
N VAL A 1 9.09 -28.88 -10.95
CA VAL A 1 9.69 -30.22 -10.82
C VAL A 1 11.03 -30.06 -10.13
N SER A 2 11.40 -30.97 -9.23
CA SER A 2 12.69 -30.94 -8.54
C SER A 2 13.44 -32.26 -8.74
N GLU A 3 14.77 -32.18 -8.74
CA GLU A 3 15.66 -33.35 -8.68
C GLU A 3 16.81 -33.06 -7.74
N THR A 4 17.13 -34.07 -6.93
CA THR A 4 18.15 -34.01 -5.89
C THR A 4 19.17 -35.11 -6.14
N ARG A 5 20.45 -34.72 -6.20
CA ARG A 5 21.59 -35.63 -6.35
C ARG A 5 22.44 -35.54 -5.10
N VAL A 6 22.56 -36.64 -4.34
CA VAL A 6 23.30 -36.68 -3.08
C VAL A 6 24.18 -37.92 -3.00
N SER A 7 25.34 -37.77 -2.34
CA SER A 7 26.28 -38.84 -2.07
C SER A 7 26.81 -38.76 -0.64
N LEU A 8 26.91 -39.91 0.03
CA LEU A 8 27.53 -40.06 1.34
C LEU A 8 28.97 -40.56 1.17
N SER A 9 29.92 -39.83 1.72
CA SER A 9 31.33 -40.24 1.76
C SER A 9 32.03 -39.60 2.96
N ASN A 10 32.90 -40.32 3.65
CA ASN A 10 33.63 -39.86 4.85
C ASN A 10 32.70 -39.26 5.93
N GLY A 11 31.52 -39.85 6.13
CA GLY A 11 30.53 -39.36 7.11
C GLY A 11 29.83 -38.05 6.73
N GLN A 12 30.06 -37.53 5.53
CA GLN A 12 29.48 -36.28 5.05
C GLN A 12 28.51 -36.54 3.88
N ILE A 13 27.35 -35.90 3.89
CA ILE A 13 26.43 -35.90 2.75
C ILE A 13 26.71 -34.65 1.92
N LYS A 14 26.96 -34.82 0.62
CA LYS A 14 27.08 -33.68 -0.31
C LYS A 14 26.30 -33.93 -1.58
N GLY A 15 25.79 -32.85 -2.13
CA GLY A 15 24.90 -32.90 -3.27
C GLY A 15 24.38 -31.53 -3.64
N PHE A 16 23.41 -31.54 -4.54
CA PHE A 16 22.67 -30.37 -4.96
C PHE A 16 21.21 -30.74 -5.23
N THR A 17 20.35 -29.73 -5.15
CA THR A 17 18.97 -29.80 -5.61
C THR A 17 18.77 -28.74 -6.67
N LEU A 18 18.18 -29.12 -7.79
CA LEU A 18 17.72 -28.17 -8.80
C LEU A 18 16.19 -28.15 -8.82
N MET A 19 15.62 -26.96 -9.01
CA MET A 19 14.19 -26.73 -9.13
C MET A 19 13.91 -25.97 -10.42
N TRP A 20 12.90 -26.39 -11.18
CA TRP A 20 12.53 -25.73 -12.44
C TRP A 20 11.02 -25.85 -12.75
N PRO A 21 10.48 -24.98 -13.64
CA PRO A 21 9.08 -25.03 -14.09
C PRO A 21 8.74 -26.33 -14.84
N ALA A 22 7.49 -26.76 -14.80
CA ALA A 22 7.04 -27.91 -15.60
C ALA A 22 7.11 -27.59 -17.11
N GLY A 23 7.59 -28.53 -17.93
CA GLY A 23 7.64 -28.38 -19.40
C GLY A 23 8.99 -28.00 -20.01
N ASP A 24 10.03 -27.73 -19.22
CA ASP A 24 11.36 -27.31 -19.71
C ASP A 24 12.44 -28.41 -19.55
N GLU A 25 12.24 -29.54 -20.24
CA GLU A 25 13.05 -30.75 -20.02
C GLU A 25 14.40 -30.79 -20.73
N GLU A 26 14.58 -29.97 -21.78
CA GLU A 26 15.88 -29.83 -22.44
C GLU A 26 16.86 -29.05 -21.57
N ARG A 27 16.40 -27.94 -20.99
CA ARG A 27 17.22 -27.14 -20.07
C ARG A 27 17.57 -27.92 -18.82
N ARG A 28 16.61 -28.69 -18.26
CA ARG A 28 16.85 -29.59 -17.12
C ARG A 28 18.04 -30.51 -17.37
N ARG A 29 18.01 -31.29 -18.45
CA ARG A 29 19.04 -32.30 -18.72
C ARG A 29 20.42 -31.68 -18.88
N ARG A 30 20.50 -30.53 -19.56
CA ARG A 30 21.76 -29.82 -19.73
C ARG A 30 22.32 -29.32 -18.39
N LEU A 31 21.48 -28.68 -17.56
CA LEU A 31 21.92 -28.13 -16.27
C LEU A 31 22.34 -29.22 -15.28
N ILE A 32 21.61 -30.34 -15.22
CA ILE A 32 22.01 -31.48 -14.37
C ILE A 32 23.38 -32.00 -14.79
N GLY A 33 23.61 -32.18 -16.08
CA GLY A 33 24.89 -32.66 -16.59
C GLY A 33 26.06 -31.73 -16.28
N GLU A 34 25.83 -30.41 -16.28
CA GLU A 34 26.86 -29.44 -15.89
C GLU A 34 27.07 -29.39 -14.37
N MET A 35 26.01 -29.54 -13.58
CA MET A 35 26.12 -29.63 -12.11
C MET A 35 26.87 -30.89 -11.68
N ASP A 36 26.59 -32.04 -12.29
CA ASP A 36 27.30 -33.30 -12.00
C ASP A 36 28.80 -33.18 -12.30
N LYS A 37 29.18 -32.51 -13.40
CA LYS A 37 30.59 -32.30 -13.77
C LYS A 37 31.29 -31.27 -12.89
N SER A 38 30.59 -30.24 -12.45
CA SER A 38 31.17 -29.10 -11.72
C SER A 38 31.16 -29.25 -10.20
N LEU A 39 30.44 -30.24 -9.66
CA LEU A 39 30.39 -30.48 -8.23
C LEU A 39 31.75 -30.97 -7.70
N VAL A 40 32.51 -30.06 -7.11
CA VAL A 40 33.75 -30.38 -6.40
C VAL A 40 33.46 -30.59 -4.91
N ARG A 41 33.89 -31.73 -4.39
CA ARG A 41 33.77 -32.07 -2.98
C ARG A 41 34.89 -31.40 -2.18
N LEU A 42 34.53 -30.41 -1.37
CA LEU A 42 35.43 -29.81 -0.37
C LEU A 42 35.55 -30.70 0.87
N ASP A 43 36.51 -30.47 1.76
CA ASP A 43 36.66 -31.28 2.98
C ASP A 43 35.74 -30.82 4.14
N THR A 44 35.30 -29.56 4.11
CA THR A 44 34.42 -28.98 5.13
C THR A 44 32.95 -29.17 4.75
N VAL A 45 32.09 -29.37 5.76
CA VAL A 45 30.63 -29.30 5.64
C VAL A 45 30.13 -28.10 6.44
N LEU A 46 28.99 -27.54 6.03
CA LEU A 46 28.33 -26.49 6.79
C LEU A 46 27.95 -27.04 8.18
N ASP A 47 28.15 -26.23 9.23
CA ASP A 47 27.68 -26.57 10.57
C ASP A 47 26.16 -26.83 10.52
N PRO A 48 25.63 -27.94 11.06
CA PRO A 48 24.18 -28.17 11.13
C PRO A 48 23.40 -27.04 11.83
N ALA A 49 24.06 -26.24 12.67
CA ALA A 49 23.50 -25.05 13.33
C ALA A 49 23.76 -23.75 12.55
N ALA A 50 24.50 -23.77 11.43
CA ALA A 50 24.62 -22.58 10.58
C ALA A 50 23.26 -22.27 9.95
N GLY A 51 22.70 -21.11 10.30
CA GLY A 51 21.36 -20.68 9.90
C GLY A 51 20.26 -20.96 10.93
N SER A 52 20.57 -21.53 12.10
CA SER A 52 19.58 -21.66 13.19
C SER A 52 19.39 -20.37 14.00
N ASP A 53 20.35 -19.45 13.92
CA ASP A 53 20.35 -18.14 14.60
C ASP A 53 19.91 -16.99 13.66
N GLU A 54 19.49 -17.30 12.43
CA GLU A 54 18.72 -16.33 11.68
C GLU A 54 17.35 -16.26 12.35
N ASP A 55 17.12 -15.20 13.12
CA ASP A 55 15.77 -14.67 13.37
C ASP A 55 14.95 -14.95 12.12
N GLN A 56 13.77 -15.58 12.25
CA GLN A 56 12.91 -15.94 11.12
C GLN A 56 12.57 -14.70 10.29
N ALA A 57 13.49 -14.29 9.42
CA ALA A 57 13.46 -13.06 8.67
C ALA A 57 12.72 -13.42 7.39
N ILE A 58 11.40 -13.25 7.47
CA ILE A 58 10.45 -13.46 6.37
C ILE A 58 10.87 -12.65 5.12
N ASP A 59 11.70 -11.61 5.29
CA ASP A 59 12.18 -10.69 4.25
C ASP A 59 13.54 -11.08 3.61
N LEU A 60 14.00 -12.32 3.74
CA LEU A 60 15.18 -12.81 3.04
C LEU A 60 14.78 -13.63 1.79
N VAL A 61 15.17 -13.14 0.61
CA VAL A 61 15.12 -13.93 -0.63
C VAL A 61 16.55 -14.37 -0.96
N SER A 62 16.86 -15.65 -0.76
CA SER A 62 18.17 -16.24 -1.04
C SER A 62 19.35 -15.55 -0.30
N GLY A 63 19.13 -15.10 0.94
CA GLY A 63 20.15 -14.46 1.77
C GLY A 63 20.48 -13.01 1.39
N LEU A 64 19.67 -12.40 0.51
CA LEU A 64 19.74 -10.97 0.20
C LEU A 64 18.59 -10.25 0.91
N GLU A 65 18.91 -9.14 1.59
CA GLU A 65 17.92 -8.25 2.16
C GLU A 65 17.00 -7.71 1.05
N VAL A 66 15.70 -7.97 1.17
CA VAL A 66 14.71 -7.31 0.32
C VAL A 66 14.73 -5.82 0.65
N ARG A 67 14.97 -4.99 -0.37
CA ARG A 67 14.89 -3.52 -0.21
C ARG A 67 13.50 -3.18 0.31
N LYS A 68 13.46 -2.35 1.36
CA LYS A 68 12.21 -1.82 1.92
C LYS A 68 12.03 -0.36 1.54
N PRO A 69 10.79 0.11 1.37
CA PRO A 69 10.54 1.53 1.25
C PRO A 69 10.91 2.27 2.55
N ALA A 70 11.29 3.53 2.42
CA ALA A 70 11.60 4.41 3.54
C ALA A 70 10.33 4.85 4.29
N ILE A 71 9.21 4.97 3.58
CA ILE A 71 7.88 5.25 4.12
C ILE A 71 6.84 4.65 3.18
N SER A 72 5.78 4.06 3.75
CA SER A 72 4.61 3.61 3.00
C SER A 72 3.35 4.20 3.61
N ARG A 73 2.45 4.65 2.76
CA ARG A 73 1.16 5.27 3.13
C ARG A 73 0.07 4.80 2.21
N SER A 74 -1.17 5.11 2.57
CA SER A 74 -2.29 4.82 1.71
C SER A 74 -2.46 5.91 0.65
N GLY A 75 -3.06 5.54 -0.46
CA GLY A 75 -3.61 6.44 -1.45
C GLY A 75 -4.88 5.87 -2.03
N PHE A 76 -5.49 6.55 -2.98
CA PHE A 76 -6.60 5.99 -3.74
C PHE A 76 -6.64 6.51 -5.17
N TYR A 77 -7.17 5.67 -6.05
CA TYR A 77 -7.36 6.03 -7.45
C TYR A 77 -8.49 7.04 -7.62
N THR A 78 -8.26 8.06 -8.44
CA THR A 78 -9.24 9.12 -8.76
C THR A 78 -9.75 9.06 -10.20
N ASP A 79 -9.07 8.31 -11.08
CA ASP A 79 -9.49 8.09 -12.46
C ASP A 79 -9.06 6.72 -13.00
N ASN A 80 -9.69 6.28 -14.10
CA ASN A 80 -9.43 4.99 -14.75
C ASN A 80 -8.09 4.93 -15.50
N ARG A 81 -7.22 5.94 -15.34
CA ARG A 81 -5.85 5.94 -15.87
C ARG A 81 -4.83 5.68 -14.77
N GLY A 82 -5.28 5.52 -13.53
CA GLY A 82 -4.45 5.25 -12.37
C GLY A 82 -3.94 6.51 -11.67
N THR A 83 -4.52 7.69 -11.89
CA THR A 83 -4.17 8.87 -11.08
C THR A 83 -4.47 8.57 -9.61
N VAL A 84 -3.51 8.84 -8.72
CA VAL A 84 -3.61 8.56 -7.28
C VAL A 84 -3.51 9.85 -6.49
N VAL A 85 -4.32 9.97 -5.45
CA VAL A 85 -4.17 10.98 -4.39
C VAL A 85 -3.65 10.30 -3.12
N THR A 86 -2.72 10.96 -2.43
CA THR A 86 -2.12 10.50 -1.16
C THR A 86 -1.61 11.71 -0.35
N THR A 87 -1.01 11.48 0.81
CA THR A 87 -0.39 12.54 1.62
C THR A 87 0.93 13.02 1.04
N ALA A 88 1.28 14.28 1.30
CA ALA A 88 2.57 14.83 0.89
C ALA A 88 3.77 14.13 1.56
N GLU A 89 3.62 13.66 2.80
CA GLU A 89 4.68 12.91 3.51
C GLU A 89 5.01 11.58 2.82
N ALA A 90 4.05 10.97 2.11
CA ALA A 90 4.26 9.71 1.40
C ALA A 90 5.22 9.83 0.21
N VAL A 91 5.49 11.05 -0.24
CA VAL A 91 6.24 11.33 -1.47
C VAL A 91 7.43 12.28 -1.23
N GLU A 92 7.68 12.64 0.03
CA GLU A 92 8.68 13.63 0.38
C GLU A 92 10.10 13.05 0.28
N ASN A 93 10.97 13.72 -0.48
CA ASN A 93 12.39 13.36 -0.64
C ASN A 93 12.61 11.91 -1.12
N CYS A 94 11.72 11.39 -1.96
CA CYS A 94 11.83 10.05 -2.56
C CYS A 94 12.72 10.07 -3.79
N ALA A 95 13.62 9.09 -3.91
CA ALA A 95 14.34 8.83 -5.16
C ALA A 95 13.44 8.12 -6.19
N ARG A 96 12.50 7.30 -5.70
CA ARG A 96 11.50 6.59 -6.50
C ARG A 96 10.21 6.45 -5.70
N ILE A 97 9.07 6.52 -6.38
CA ILE A 97 7.73 6.31 -5.80
C ILE A 97 7.08 5.15 -6.54
N THR A 98 6.43 4.26 -5.80
CA THR A 98 5.66 3.15 -6.37
C THR A 98 4.24 3.10 -5.83
N ILE A 99 3.33 2.61 -6.66
CA ILE A 99 1.96 2.22 -6.31
C ILE A 99 1.94 0.68 -6.21
N ASP A 100 1.43 0.17 -5.09
CA ASP A 100 1.37 -1.25 -4.71
C ASP A 100 2.72 -1.97 -4.81
N GLU A 101 3.81 -1.22 -4.61
CA GLU A 101 5.22 -1.69 -4.75
C GLU A 101 5.59 -2.22 -6.16
N LEU A 102 4.66 -2.15 -7.10
CA LEU A 102 4.78 -2.74 -8.44
C LEU A 102 4.93 -1.68 -9.52
N TYR A 103 4.14 -0.61 -9.45
CA TYR A 103 4.04 0.37 -10.52
C TYR A 103 4.75 1.67 -10.16
N GLU A 104 5.78 2.05 -10.91
CA GLU A 104 6.44 3.34 -10.68
C GLU A 104 5.52 4.51 -11.01
N ALA A 105 5.56 5.54 -10.16
CA ALA A 105 4.73 6.72 -10.28
C ALA A 105 5.56 8.01 -10.25
N LYS A 106 5.04 9.03 -10.91
CA LYS A 106 5.57 10.39 -10.93
C LYS A 106 4.71 11.28 -10.06
N LEU A 107 5.39 12.14 -9.29
CA LEU A 107 4.76 13.25 -8.60
C LEU A 107 4.34 14.31 -9.62
N VAL A 108 3.05 14.64 -9.65
CA VAL A 108 2.49 15.68 -10.53
C VAL A 108 2.37 17.01 -9.81
N ALA A 109 1.84 16.98 -8.58
CA ALA A 109 1.63 18.17 -7.77
C ALA A 109 1.65 17.81 -6.28
N THR A 110 2.02 18.80 -5.46
CA THR A 110 1.79 18.84 -4.02
C THR A 110 1.12 20.17 -3.67
N SER A 111 0.52 20.26 -2.48
CA SER A 111 0.08 21.55 -1.94
C SER A 111 0.37 21.66 -0.44
N ASP A 112 0.32 22.89 0.06
CA ASP A 112 0.55 23.22 1.47
C ASP A 112 -0.49 22.60 2.43
N THR A 113 -1.60 22.08 1.90
CA THR A 113 -2.60 21.34 2.68
C THR A 113 -2.17 19.91 3.01
N GLY A 114 -1.04 19.44 2.47
CA GLY A 114 -0.49 18.11 2.75
C GLY A 114 -0.98 17.00 1.82
N ILE A 115 -1.51 17.35 0.65
CA ILE A 115 -1.91 16.40 -0.41
C ILE A 115 -0.85 16.32 -1.51
N ALA A 116 -0.69 15.13 -2.08
CA ALA A 116 0.08 14.85 -3.28
C ALA A 116 -0.77 14.16 -4.34
N VAL A 117 -0.52 14.50 -5.61
CA VAL A 117 -1.13 13.87 -6.79
C VAL A 117 -0.06 13.13 -7.57
N LEU A 118 -0.30 11.84 -7.81
CA LEU A 118 0.60 10.95 -8.51
C LEU A 118 -0.04 10.46 -9.82
N THR A 119 0.82 10.16 -10.80
CA THR A 119 0.42 9.39 -11.99
C THR A 119 1.40 8.26 -12.24
N PRO A 120 0.92 7.04 -12.53
CA PRO A 120 1.79 5.93 -12.90
C PRO A 120 2.48 6.23 -14.23
N ASN A 121 3.66 5.62 -14.42
CA ASN A 121 4.39 5.71 -15.69
C ASN A 121 3.62 5.05 -16.84
N ASP A 122 2.99 3.92 -16.55
CA ASP A 122 2.14 3.16 -17.46
C ASP A 122 0.67 3.29 -17.04
N ALA A 123 -0.25 3.30 -18.00
CA ALA A 123 -1.67 3.37 -17.69
C ALA A 123 -2.13 2.12 -16.92
N LEU A 124 -2.74 2.33 -15.76
CA LEU A 124 -3.32 1.26 -14.95
C LEU A 124 -4.81 1.13 -15.23
N ALA A 125 -5.38 -0.04 -14.90
CA ALA A 125 -6.81 -0.30 -14.93
C ALA A 125 -7.31 -0.63 -13.50
N PRO A 126 -7.54 0.39 -12.65
CA PRO A 126 -8.08 0.18 -11.31
C PRO A 126 -9.38 -0.62 -11.32
N LEU A 127 -9.58 -1.48 -10.31
CA LEU A 127 -10.85 -2.18 -10.11
C LEU A 127 -11.99 -1.21 -9.82
N ASN A 128 -11.68 -0.13 -9.09
CA ASN A 128 -12.59 0.95 -8.81
C ASN A 128 -11.84 2.26 -8.64
N VAL A 129 -12.56 3.37 -8.76
CA VAL A 129 -12.02 4.73 -8.63
C VAL A 129 -12.94 5.57 -7.76
N ALA A 130 -12.37 6.54 -7.06
CA ALA A 130 -13.11 7.43 -6.21
C ALA A 130 -14.17 8.22 -6.97
N ALA A 131 -15.40 8.16 -6.47
CA ALA A 131 -16.45 9.11 -6.75
C ALA A 131 -16.68 9.98 -5.52
N PHE A 132 -16.39 11.27 -5.62
CA PHE A 132 -16.53 12.23 -4.52
C PHE A 132 -18.00 12.42 -4.17
N SER A 133 -18.33 12.36 -2.88
CA SER A 133 -19.70 12.50 -2.40
C SER A 133 -20.32 13.82 -2.86
N ALA A 134 -21.53 13.76 -3.41
CA ALA A 134 -22.27 14.94 -3.86
C ALA A 134 -23.01 15.65 -2.72
N GLN A 135 -23.13 15.00 -1.55
CA GLN A 135 -23.94 15.48 -0.44
C GLN A 135 -23.07 15.85 0.75
N THR A 136 -23.38 16.95 1.41
CA THR A 136 -22.78 17.23 2.71
C THR A 136 -23.31 16.22 3.73
N PRO A 137 -22.44 15.39 4.33
CA PRO A 137 -22.87 14.36 5.27
C PRO A 137 -23.41 15.01 6.55
N ARG A 138 -24.30 14.29 7.24
CA ARG A 138 -24.80 14.72 8.55
C ARG A 138 -23.76 14.39 9.61
N LEU A 139 -23.68 15.21 10.66
CA LEU A 139 -22.85 14.86 11.81
C LEU A 139 -23.41 13.62 12.53
N ASN A 140 -22.52 12.93 13.24
CA ASN A 140 -22.79 11.68 13.94
C ASN A 140 -23.27 10.55 13.03
N THR A 141 -22.89 10.56 11.75
CA THR A 141 -23.09 9.43 10.85
C THR A 141 -21.84 8.55 10.81
N GLU A 142 -22.07 7.28 10.54
CA GLU A 142 -20.99 6.34 10.27
C GLU A 142 -20.23 6.73 8.99
N ILE A 143 -18.92 6.51 9.03
CA ILE A 143 -18.00 6.64 7.91
C ILE A 143 -17.12 5.40 7.85
N ALA A 144 -16.49 5.18 6.69
CA ALA A 144 -15.49 4.13 6.51
C ALA A 144 -14.18 4.72 5.99
N ILE A 145 -13.05 4.21 6.48
CA ILE A 145 -11.72 4.51 5.96
C ILE A 145 -11.11 3.23 5.47
N ALA A 146 -10.53 3.25 4.26
CA ALA A 146 -9.71 2.15 3.77
C ALA A 146 -8.25 2.57 3.70
N GLY A 147 -7.36 1.75 4.26
CA GLY A 147 -5.93 2.04 4.28
C GLY A 147 -5.07 0.80 4.48
N TYR A 148 -3.84 0.86 4.02
CA TYR A 148 -2.79 -0.10 4.32
C TYR A 148 -2.21 0.20 5.71
N SER A 149 -3.01 -0.08 6.75
CA SER A 149 -2.69 0.24 8.15
C SER A 149 -1.33 -0.30 8.62
N TYR A 150 -0.90 -1.42 8.04
CA TYR A 150 0.37 -2.10 8.32
C TYR A 150 1.37 -1.97 7.16
N GLU A 151 1.27 -0.91 6.36
CA GLU A 151 2.35 -0.46 5.45
C GLU A 151 2.83 -1.52 4.43
N GLY A 152 1.95 -2.43 4.01
CA GLY A 152 2.25 -3.48 3.04
C GLY A 152 2.51 -4.87 3.62
N VAL A 153 2.51 -5.02 4.95
CA VAL A 153 2.58 -6.35 5.61
C VAL A 153 1.35 -7.21 5.29
N LEU A 154 0.19 -6.56 5.10
CA LEU A 154 -1.00 -7.19 4.56
C LEU A 154 -1.11 -6.88 3.06
N ASP A 155 -1.55 -7.86 2.28
CA ASP A 155 -1.73 -7.77 0.83
C ASP A 155 -2.92 -6.90 0.40
N SER A 156 -3.77 -6.51 1.35
CA SER A 156 -5.00 -5.78 1.12
C SER A 156 -5.20 -4.68 2.17
N PRO A 157 -5.80 -3.53 1.79
CA PRO A 157 -6.12 -2.49 2.76
C PRO A 157 -7.17 -2.96 3.78
N SER A 158 -6.96 -2.57 5.02
CA SER A 158 -7.94 -2.71 6.09
C SER A 158 -9.02 -1.66 5.95
N VAL A 159 -10.21 -1.95 6.47
CA VAL A 159 -11.32 -0.99 6.52
C VAL A 159 -11.67 -0.76 7.98
N THR A 160 -11.64 0.49 8.40
CA THR A 160 -11.97 0.93 9.75
C THR A 160 -13.20 1.82 9.70
N TYR A 161 -14.19 1.51 10.54
CA TYR A 161 -15.40 2.30 10.68
C TYR A 161 -15.26 3.30 11.83
N GLY A 162 -15.90 4.45 11.66
CA GLY A 162 -15.86 5.54 12.62
C GLY A 162 -17.11 6.40 12.56
N THR A 163 -17.07 7.52 13.28
CA THR A 163 -18.17 8.50 13.26
C THR A 163 -17.67 9.87 12.82
N LEU A 164 -18.42 10.54 11.94
CA LEU A 164 -18.17 11.94 11.59
C LEU A 164 -18.56 12.87 12.75
N SER A 165 -17.57 13.52 13.35
CA SER A 165 -17.76 14.40 14.51
C SER A 165 -18.03 15.85 14.11
N ASP A 166 -17.34 16.36 13.09
CA ASP A 166 -17.49 17.74 12.59
C ASP A 166 -16.95 17.85 11.16
N LEU A 167 -17.45 18.82 10.41
CA LEU A 167 -16.95 19.16 9.06
C LEU A 167 -15.90 20.28 9.11
N ARG A 168 -15.29 20.46 10.28
CA ARG A 168 -14.26 21.46 10.54
C ARG A 168 -13.18 20.89 11.46
N GLY A 169 -11.99 21.46 11.36
CA GLY A 169 -10.90 21.23 12.31
C GLY A 169 -11.18 21.80 13.70
N LEU A 170 -10.27 21.56 14.64
CA LEU A 170 -10.41 22.01 16.03
C LEU A 170 -10.31 23.53 16.20
N ARG A 171 -9.74 24.24 15.22
CA ARG A 171 -9.65 25.72 15.20
C ARG A 171 -10.64 26.34 14.23
N GLY A 172 -11.59 25.56 13.71
CA GLY A 172 -12.60 26.01 12.76
C GLY A 172 -12.12 26.00 11.30
N GLU A 173 -11.04 25.29 10.99
CA GLU A 173 -10.57 25.10 9.62
C GLU A 173 -11.66 24.42 8.78
N GLU A 174 -12.15 25.07 7.73
CA GLU A 174 -13.26 24.57 6.88
C GLU A 174 -12.81 23.52 5.85
N ASN A 175 -11.49 23.39 5.65
CA ASN A 175 -10.90 22.42 4.73
C ASN A 175 -10.59 21.07 5.39
N LEU A 176 -11.08 20.85 6.61
CA LEU A 176 -10.82 19.66 7.40
C LEU A 176 -12.13 19.05 7.88
N ASN A 177 -12.22 17.72 7.86
CA ASN A 177 -13.23 16.99 8.60
C ASN A 177 -12.60 16.38 9.85
N ARG A 178 -13.39 16.20 10.91
CA ARG A 178 -12.98 15.57 12.17
C ARG A 178 -13.84 14.34 12.45
N PHE A 179 -13.20 13.26 12.88
CA PHE A 179 -13.84 11.97 13.11
C PHE A 179 -13.47 11.40 14.49
N ALA A 180 -14.33 10.50 14.97
CA ALA A 180 -14.05 9.59 16.06
C ALA A 180 -13.74 8.20 15.48
N LEU A 181 -12.46 7.84 15.40
CA LEU A 181 -11.91 6.54 14.98
C LEU A 181 -10.42 6.44 15.30
N THR A 182 -9.93 5.21 15.44
CA THR A 182 -8.50 4.93 15.57
C THR A 182 -7.93 4.54 14.20
N ALA A 183 -6.94 5.29 13.73
CA ALA A 183 -6.20 5.00 12.50
C ALA A 183 -4.71 4.80 12.82
N LEU A 184 -4.04 3.97 12.03
CA LEU A 184 -2.60 3.78 12.08
C LEU A 184 -1.90 4.72 11.09
N ALA A 185 -0.59 4.89 11.25
CA ALA A 185 0.21 5.75 10.37
C ALA A 185 0.07 5.36 8.89
N GLY A 186 0.01 4.07 8.58
CA GLY A 186 -0.17 3.55 7.22
C GLY A 186 -1.51 3.91 6.58
N ASP A 187 -2.54 4.23 7.36
CA ASP A 187 -3.86 4.62 6.83
C ASP A 187 -3.87 6.03 6.23
N ALA A 188 -2.92 6.88 6.62
CA ALA A 188 -2.87 8.25 6.15
C ALA A 188 -2.76 8.28 4.61
N GLY A 189 -3.59 9.11 3.98
CA GLY A 189 -3.75 9.19 2.53
C GLY A 189 -4.86 8.29 1.98
N GLY A 190 -5.44 7.42 2.80
CA GLY A 190 -6.59 6.60 2.45
C GLY A 190 -7.87 7.42 2.28
N PRO A 191 -8.82 6.96 1.46
CA PRO A 191 -10.10 7.62 1.26
C PRO A 191 -10.98 7.45 2.50
N VAL A 192 -11.72 8.51 2.83
CA VAL A 192 -12.79 8.50 3.82
C VAL A 192 -14.12 8.51 3.07
N LEU A 193 -14.95 7.51 3.28
CA LEU A 193 -16.22 7.29 2.59
C LEU A 193 -17.41 7.57 3.52
N ASP A 194 -18.49 8.13 2.96
CA ASP A 194 -19.79 8.19 3.63
C ASP A 194 -20.61 6.91 3.46
N ALA A 195 -21.82 6.91 4.04
CA ALA A 195 -22.78 5.82 3.94
C ALA A 195 -23.29 5.52 2.50
N THR A 196 -22.97 6.36 1.52
CA THR A 196 -23.29 6.13 0.10
C THR A 196 -22.10 5.57 -0.69
N GLY A 197 -20.97 5.30 -0.02
CA GLY A 197 -19.71 4.93 -0.66
C GLY A 197 -19.02 6.09 -1.39
N GLY A 198 -19.51 7.32 -1.23
CA GLY A 198 -18.91 8.51 -1.80
C GLY A 198 -17.73 8.99 -0.97
N VAL A 199 -16.65 9.41 -1.62
CA VAL A 199 -15.46 9.94 -0.92
C VAL A 199 -15.78 11.32 -0.35
N LEU A 200 -15.73 11.44 0.98
CA LEU A 200 -15.86 12.68 1.75
C LEU A 200 -14.52 13.41 1.92
N GLY A 201 -13.42 12.68 1.87
CA GLY A 201 -12.10 13.23 2.16
C GLY A 201 -10.98 12.21 2.07
N MET A 202 -9.79 12.66 2.46
CA MET A 202 -8.57 11.86 2.52
C MET A 202 -7.99 11.97 3.92
N LEU A 203 -7.80 10.83 4.60
CA LEU A 203 -7.26 10.80 5.95
C LEU A 203 -5.89 11.50 5.99
N LEU A 204 -5.71 12.41 6.94
CA LEU A 204 -4.44 13.09 7.18
C LEU A 204 -3.59 12.30 8.18
N PRO A 205 -2.26 12.46 8.15
CA PRO A 205 -1.39 11.95 9.20
C PRO A 205 -1.78 12.54 10.55
N ALA A 206 -1.58 11.78 11.62
CA ALA A 206 -1.77 12.29 12.97
C ALA A 206 -0.87 13.53 13.19
N PRO A 207 -1.36 14.61 13.83
CA PRO A 207 -0.56 15.80 14.06
C PRO A 207 0.72 15.48 14.86
N SER A 208 1.89 15.83 14.31
CA SER A 208 3.19 15.60 14.96
C SER A 208 3.58 16.69 15.95
N ALA A 209 2.84 17.81 15.96
CA ALA A 209 3.09 18.96 16.82
C ALA A 209 1.78 19.53 17.38
N GLY A 210 1.88 20.17 18.55
CA GLY A 210 0.74 20.75 19.27
C GLY A 210 0.27 19.88 20.44
N PRO A 211 -0.98 20.04 20.89
CA PRO A 211 -1.50 19.27 22.01
C PRO A 211 -1.63 17.78 21.66
N GLN A 212 -1.33 16.91 22.61
CA GLN A 212 -1.66 15.48 22.51
C GLN A 212 -3.18 15.34 22.43
N LEU A 213 -3.68 14.79 21.34
CA LEU A 213 -5.09 14.50 21.15
C LEU A 213 -5.41 13.08 21.67
N PRO A 214 -6.69 12.79 22.00
CA PRO A 214 -7.14 11.43 22.20
C PRO A 214 -6.89 10.55 20.97
N ASP A 215 -6.62 9.26 21.20
CA ASP A 215 -6.23 8.30 20.15
C ASP A 215 -7.33 8.04 19.10
N ASP A 216 -8.57 8.42 19.40
CA ASP A 216 -9.72 8.30 18.51
C ASP A 216 -10.02 9.58 17.72
N VAL A 217 -9.23 10.65 17.87
CA VAL A 217 -9.43 11.90 17.11
C VAL A 217 -8.60 11.89 15.84
N ALA A 218 -9.28 11.77 14.70
CA ALA A 218 -8.67 11.79 13.37
C ALA A 218 -9.19 12.95 12.51
N PHE A 219 -8.39 13.36 11.52
CA PHE A 219 -8.74 14.43 10.57
C PHE A 219 -8.59 13.96 9.13
N SER A 220 -9.40 14.50 8.23
CA SER A 220 -9.21 14.35 6.79
C SER A 220 -9.20 15.72 6.13
N LEU A 221 -8.51 15.84 4.98
CA LEU A 221 -8.82 16.92 4.04
C LEU A 221 -10.23 16.69 3.48
N ASP A 222 -10.96 17.77 3.25
CA ASP A 222 -12.28 17.71 2.61
C ASP A 222 -12.17 17.42 1.11
N ARG A 223 -13.27 16.91 0.53
CA ARG A 223 -13.35 16.56 -0.89
C ARG A 223 -13.16 17.76 -1.81
N GLU A 224 -13.61 18.96 -1.45
CA GLU A 224 -13.50 20.16 -2.29
C GLU A 224 -12.02 20.57 -2.43
N THR A 225 -11.25 20.48 -1.35
CA THR A 225 -9.78 20.66 -1.37
C THR A 225 -9.09 19.62 -2.23
N ILE A 226 -9.46 18.34 -2.13
CA ILE A 226 -8.90 17.28 -2.97
C ILE A 226 -9.20 17.54 -4.45
N GLN A 227 -10.45 17.89 -4.77
CA GLN A 227 -10.85 18.22 -6.12
C GLN A 227 -10.14 19.46 -6.67
N ALA A 228 -9.83 20.45 -5.83
CA ALA A 228 -9.03 21.61 -6.21
C ALA A 228 -7.59 21.20 -6.57
N ALA A 229 -6.94 20.41 -5.71
CA ALA A 229 -5.59 19.90 -5.98
C ALA A 229 -5.53 19.05 -7.27
N LEU A 230 -6.55 18.24 -7.53
CA LEU A 230 -6.67 17.50 -8.79
C LEU A 230 -6.77 18.44 -9.99
N ARG A 231 -7.61 19.49 -9.92
CA ARG A 231 -7.77 20.48 -11.00
C ARG A 231 -6.47 21.23 -11.27
N ASP A 232 -5.76 21.65 -10.23
CA ASP A 232 -4.48 22.35 -10.33
C ASP A 232 -3.40 21.46 -10.97
N ALA A 233 -3.47 20.15 -10.74
CA ALA A 233 -2.64 19.13 -11.39
C ALA A 233 -3.08 18.79 -12.83
N GLY A 234 -4.09 19.47 -13.39
CA GLY A 234 -4.66 19.18 -14.71
C GLY A 234 -5.44 17.85 -14.76
N LYS A 235 -5.93 17.37 -13.62
CA LYS A 235 -6.72 16.15 -13.43
C LYS A 235 -8.15 16.49 -13.00
N SER A 236 -9.00 15.47 -12.93
CA SER A 236 -10.38 15.62 -12.50
C SER A 236 -10.86 14.34 -11.82
N GLY A 237 -11.62 14.49 -10.74
CA GLY A 237 -12.33 13.40 -10.09
C GLY A 237 -13.76 13.25 -10.61
N GLN A 238 -14.36 12.09 -10.36
CA GLN A 238 -15.79 11.87 -10.59
C GLN A 238 -16.59 12.29 -9.36
N THR A 239 -17.81 12.79 -9.56
CA THR A 239 -18.77 13.01 -8.48
C THR A 239 -19.74 11.83 -8.43
N ALA A 240 -20.05 11.36 -7.22
CA ALA A 240 -21.02 10.29 -6.99
C ALA A 240 -22.40 10.69 -7.56
N ARG A 241 -23.03 9.74 -8.27
CA ARG A 241 -24.34 9.97 -8.92
C ARG A 241 -25.51 9.51 -8.06
N SER A 242 -25.28 8.52 -7.21
CA SER A 242 -26.27 8.00 -6.28
C SER A 242 -26.11 8.68 -4.93
N SER A 243 -27.24 8.88 -4.24
CA SER A 243 -27.29 9.24 -2.83
C SER A 243 -27.95 8.16 -1.98
N GLU A 244 -28.12 6.96 -2.55
CA GLU A 244 -28.69 5.81 -1.83
C GLU A 244 -27.63 5.24 -0.88
N GLN A 245 -28.08 4.87 0.32
CA GLN A 245 -27.19 4.23 1.28
C GLN A 245 -26.81 2.83 0.80
N MET A 246 -25.54 2.48 0.97
CA MET A 246 -24.99 1.18 0.64
C MET A 246 -24.91 0.31 1.90
N ALA A 247 -24.92 -1.01 1.72
CA ALA A 247 -24.59 -1.93 2.81
C ALA A 247 -23.11 -1.77 3.20
N ALA A 248 -22.78 -2.03 4.46
CA ALA A 248 -21.42 -1.88 4.97
C ALA A 248 -20.42 -2.76 4.18
N GLU A 249 -20.83 -3.96 3.79
CA GLU A 249 -20.03 -4.89 2.99
C GLU A 249 -19.69 -4.30 1.61
N ASP A 250 -20.66 -3.64 0.97
CA ASP A 250 -20.46 -2.99 -0.33
C ASP A 250 -19.55 -1.76 -0.20
N ILE A 251 -19.68 -0.98 0.88
CA ILE A 251 -18.79 0.13 1.20
C ILE A 251 -17.36 -0.37 1.40
N SER A 252 -17.18 -1.44 2.20
CA SER A 252 -15.89 -2.07 2.43
C SER A 252 -15.25 -2.58 1.14
N ALA A 253 -16.03 -3.25 0.28
CA ALA A 253 -15.55 -3.74 -1.01
C ALA A 253 -15.13 -2.59 -1.94
N ALA A 254 -15.98 -1.55 -2.05
CA ALA A 254 -15.69 -0.37 -2.83
C ALA A 254 -14.43 0.35 -2.34
N ALA A 255 -14.31 0.58 -1.03
CA ALA A 255 -13.17 1.24 -0.43
C ALA A 255 -11.87 0.47 -0.67
N ARG A 256 -11.84 -0.85 -0.44
CA ARG A 256 -10.65 -1.68 -0.72
C ARG A 256 -10.24 -1.66 -2.19
N SER A 257 -11.22 -1.68 -3.10
CA SER A 257 -10.96 -1.77 -4.54
C SER A 257 -10.40 -0.50 -5.19
N MET A 258 -10.42 0.64 -4.48
CA MET A 258 -9.85 1.90 -4.94
C MET A 258 -8.60 2.33 -4.17
N THR A 259 -8.38 1.80 -2.96
CA THR A 259 -7.23 2.12 -2.11
C THR A 259 -5.99 1.40 -2.58
N VAL A 260 -4.86 2.10 -2.52
CA VAL A 260 -3.54 1.61 -2.94
C VAL A 260 -2.49 1.87 -1.87
N LEU A 261 -1.39 1.12 -1.93
CA LEU A 261 -0.19 1.38 -1.15
C LEU A 261 0.73 2.31 -1.94
N VAL A 262 1.10 3.45 -1.37
CA VAL A 262 2.11 4.36 -1.93
C VAL A 262 3.39 4.22 -1.14
N SER A 263 4.46 3.83 -1.82
CA SER A 263 5.76 3.55 -1.18
C SER A 263 6.86 4.46 -1.73
N CYS A 264 7.58 5.11 -0.82
CA CYS A 264 8.71 5.98 -1.09
C CYS A 264 10.01 5.21 -0.93
N TRP A 265 10.91 5.29 -1.90
CA TRP A 265 12.19 4.58 -1.89
C TRP A 265 13.36 5.57 -1.89
N LYS A 266 14.43 5.22 -1.16
CA LYS A 266 15.69 5.96 -1.06
C LYS A 266 16.87 5.11 -1.50
#